data_AF-A0A846YS07-F1
#
_entry.id   AF-A0A846YS07-F1
#
_cell.length_a   1.000
_cell.length_b   1.000
_cell.length_c   1.000
_cell.angle_alpha   90.00
_cell.angle_beta   90.00
_cell.angle_gamma   90.00
#
_symmetry.space_group_name_H-M   'P 1'
#
loop_
_entity.id
_entity.type
_entity.pdbx_description
1 polymer ?
#
loop_
_entity_poly.entity_id
_entity_poly.type
_entity_poly.pdbx_seq_one_letter_code
_entity_poly.pdbx_strand_id
1 'polypeptide(L)'
;MKPDLQRFLADRIDEITAEMVGEIAARVPAYTHLRPGEISNLVEEAIAVYSGAREPRAVLPVFRALGAGEACAGHDVRHLESALRTGARVLVRRTAGAAARLYPPTAEFITVMETAFTAESAIVGAAVDAYRRAARPAVARRLYPLLSGN
;
A
#
# COMPACT_ATOMS: atom_id res chain seq x y z
N MET A 1 -4.72 17.66 10.70
CA MET A 1 -5.63 17.10 9.68
C MET A 1 -5.78 18.13 8.57
N LYS A 2 -5.52 17.78 7.30
CA LYS A 2 -5.66 18.68 6.14
C LYS A 2 -6.88 18.25 5.30
N PRO A 3 -8.10 18.64 5.69
CA PRO A 3 -9.35 18.10 5.11
C PRO A 3 -9.48 18.35 3.61
N ASP A 4 -8.89 19.44 3.10
CA ASP A 4 -8.96 19.78 1.68
C ASP A 4 -8.16 18.84 0.80
N LEU A 5 -6.98 18.39 1.24
CA LEU A 5 -6.15 17.46 0.48
C LEU A 5 -6.80 16.06 0.42
N GLN A 6 -7.29 15.57 1.56
CA GLN A 6 -7.96 14.27 1.61
C GLN A 6 -9.18 14.27 0.68
N ARG A 7 -10.06 15.27 0.81
CA ARG A 7 -11.25 15.41 -0.02
C ARG A 7 -10.89 15.50 -1.50
N PHE A 8 -9.92 16.34 -1.85
CA PHE A 8 -9.48 16.50 -3.24
C PHE A 8 -9.01 15.19 -3.89
N LEU A 9 -8.34 14.33 -3.13
CA LEU A 9 -7.89 13.01 -3.61
C LEU A 9 -9.04 11.99 -3.62
N ALA A 10 -9.87 11.98 -2.57
CA ALA A 10 -11.01 11.07 -2.42
C ALA A 10 -12.06 11.27 -3.53
N ASP A 11 -12.33 12.52 -3.92
CA ASP A 11 -13.24 12.87 -5.02
C ASP A 11 -12.76 12.32 -6.38
N ARG A 12 -11.50 11.86 -6.46
CA ARG A 12 -10.86 11.33 -7.68
C ARG A 12 -10.40 9.88 -7.51
N ILE A 13 -10.94 9.18 -6.52
CA ILE A 13 -10.46 7.84 -6.17
C ILE A 13 -10.56 6.86 -7.35
N ASP A 14 -11.63 6.92 -8.15
CA ASP A 14 -11.79 6.05 -9.33
C ASP A 14 -10.72 6.32 -10.39
N GLU A 15 -10.43 7.61 -10.65
CA GLU A 15 -9.39 8.04 -11.58
C GLU A 15 -8.00 7.55 -11.13
N ILE A 16 -7.69 7.74 -9.84
CA ILE A 16 -6.41 7.34 -9.25
C ILE A 16 -6.25 5.82 -9.24
N THR A 17 -7.32 5.09 -8.92
CA THR A 17 -7.34 3.63 -8.88
C THR A 17 -7.15 3.05 -10.28
N ALA A 18 -7.81 3.61 -11.29
CA ALA A 18 -7.63 3.21 -12.69
C ALA A 18 -6.19 3.47 -13.19
N GLU A 19 -5.62 4.63 -12.89
CA GLU A 19 -4.21 4.92 -13.21
C GLU A 19 -3.27 3.92 -12.52
N MET A 20 -3.51 3.65 -11.24
CA MET A 20 -2.73 2.71 -10.45
C MET A 20 -2.74 1.30 -11.05
N VAL A 21 -3.91 0.77 -11.40
CA VAL A 21 -4.02 -0.54 -12.05
C VAL A 21 -3.31 -0.55 -13.39
N GLY A 22 -3.49 0.48 -14.22
CA GLY A 22 -2.82 0.57 -15.53
C GLY A 22 -1.30 0.56 -15.40
N GLU A 23 -0.76 1.33 -14.45
CA GLU A 23 0.68 1.39 -14.20
C GLU A 23 1.26 0.10 -13.61
N ILE A 24 0.52 -0.55 -12.70
CA ILE A 24 0.91 -1.85 -12.14
C ILE A 24 0.92 -2.90 -13.25
N ALA A 25 -0.14 -3.01 -14.05
CA ALA A 25 -0.23 -3.98 -15.13
C ALA A 25 0.89 -3.80 -16.17
N ALA A 26 1.27 -2.56 -16.47
CA ALA A 26 2.35 -2.26 -17.40
C ALA A 26 3.74 -2.65 -16.89
N ARG A 27 3.98 -2.63 -15.56
CA ARG A 27 5.31 -2.85 -14.96
C ARG A 27 5.47 -4.19 -14.26
N VAL A 28 4.37 -4.81 -13.87
CA VAL A 28 4.33 -6.07 -13.13
C VAL A 28 3.34 -7.01 -13.81
N PRO A 29 3.80 -7.76 -14.84
CA PRO A 29 2.92 -8.62 -15.64
C PRO A 29 2.07 -9.60 -14.83
N ALA A 30 2.55 -10.02 -13.65
CA ALA A 30 1.83 -10.86 -12.71
C ALA A 30 0.46 -10.28 -12.27
N TYR A 31 0.28 -8.96 -12.30
CA TYR A 31 -0.95 -8.27 -11.89
C TYR A 31 -1.75 -7.70 -13.07
N THR A 32 -1.54 -8.19 -14.29
CA THR A 32 -2.36 -7.78 -15.46
C THR A 32 -3.86 -8.11 -15.32
N HIS A 33 -4.19 -9.06 -14.44
CA HIS A 33 -5.57 -9.43 -14.13
C HIS A 33 -6.27 -8.46 -13.17
N LEU A 34 -5.51 -7.61 -12.47
CA LEU A 34 -6.02 -6.70 -11.45
C LEU A 34 -7.09 -5.75 -12.03
N ARG A 35 -8.14 -5.49 -11.25
CA ARG A 35 -9.24 -4.59 -11.59
C ARG A 35 -9.34 -3.46 -10.57
N PRO A 36 -9.74 -2.24 -10.98
CA PRO A 36 -9.82 -1.10 -10.08
C PRO A 36 -10.63 -1.38 -8.80
N GLY A 37 -11.81 -1.99 -8.93
CA GLY A 37 -12.67 -2.31 -7.80
C GLY A 37 -12.05 -3.25 -6.76
N GLU A 38 -11.03 -4.03 -7.12
CA GLU A 38 -10.34 -4.93 -6.18
C GLU A 38 -9.38 -4.20 -5.24
N ILE A 39 -8.93 -2.98 -5.63
CA ILE A 39 -7.98 -2.20 -4.84
C ILE A 39 -8.54 -0.87 -4.34
N SER A 40 -9.78 -0.50 -4.67
CA SER A 40 -10.36 0.80 -4.27
C SER A 40 -10.24 1.07 -2.77
N ASN A 41 -10.54 0.08 -1.92
CA ASN A 41 -10.40 0.23 -0.46
C ASN A 41 -8.93 0.43 -0.02
N LEU A 42 -7.98 -0.24 -0.67
CA LEU A 42 -6.55 -0.04 -0.39
C LEU A 42 -6.11 1.39 -0.77
N VAL A 43 -6.60 1.89 -1.90
CA VAL A 43 -6.32 3.25 -2.37
C VAL A 43 -6.94 4.28 -1.44
N GLU A 44 -8.17 4.07 -0.97
CA GLU A 44 -8.85 4.94 0.00
C GLU A 44 -8.06 5.06 1.32
N GLU A 45 -7.67 3.91 1.88
CA GLU A 45 -6.87 3.86 3.10
C GLU A 45 -5.49 4.52 2.92
N ALA A 46 -4.86 4.34 1.75
CA ALA A 46 -3.61 5.01 1.42
C ALA A 46 -3.79 6.54 1.31
N ILE A 47 -4.85 7.02 0.64
CA ILE A 47 -5.18 8.45 0.53
C ILE A 47 -5.31 9.08 1.92
N ALA A 48 -6.04 8.42 2.83
CA ALA A 48 -6.25 8.93 4.17
C ALA A 48 -4.93 9.15 4.95
N VAL A 49 -3.93 8.29 4.74
CA VAL A 49 -2.62 8.45 5.41
C VAL A 49 -1.73 9.45 4.67
N TYR A 50 -1.70 9.42 3.34
CA TYR A 50 -0.90 10.34 2.53
C TYR A 50 -1.30 11.80 2.74
N SER A 51 -2.59 12.05 2.95
CA SER A 51 -3.11 13.38 3.27
C SER A 51 -2.93 13.79 4.74
N GLY A 52 -2.43 12.89 5.59
CA GLY A 52 -2.34 13.10 7.05
C GLY A 52 -3.70 13.18 7.74
N ALA A 53 -4.74 12.59 7.14
CA ALA A 53 -6.07 12.49 7.75
C ALA A 53 -6.19 11.32 8.73
N ARG A 54 -5.40 10.26 8.51
CA ARG A 54 -5.33 9.09 9.38
C ARG A 54 -3.87 8.75 9.68
N GLU A 55 -3.59 8.30 10.90
CA GLU A 55 -2.26 7.82 11.25
C GLU A 55 -1.94 6.51 10.50
N PRO A 56 -0.68 6.29 10.09
CA PRO A 56 -0.29 5.06 9.39
C PRO A 56 -0.72 3.80 10.15
N ARG A 57 -0.54 3.78 11.48
CA ARG A 57 -0.82 2.62 12.34
C ARG A 57 -2.25 2.09 12.20
N ALA A 58 -3.22 2.97 11.93
CA ALA A 58 -4.62 2.60 11.78
C ALA A 58 -4.90 1.83 10.47
N VAL A 59 -4.12 2.05 9.41
CA VAL A 59 -4.35 1.43 8.09
C VAL A 59 -3.45 0.23 7.82
N LEU A 60 -2.30 0.13 8.52
CA LEU A 60 -1.36 -0.98 8.33
C LEU A 60 -2.01 -2.38 8.42
N PRO A 61 -3.04 -2.65 9.25
CA PRO A 61 -3.71 -3.97 9.24
C PRO A 61 -4.23 -4.40 7.87
N VAL A 62 -4.77 -3.48 7.07
CA VAL A 62 -5.29 -3.79 5.72
C VAL A 62 -4.16 -4.23 4.79
N PHE A 63 -3.03 -3.52 4.82
CA PHE A 63 -1.85 -3.86 4.01
C PHE A 63 -1.14 -5.13 4.49
N ARG A 64 -1.15 -5.41 5.80
CA ARG A 64 -0.69 -6.71 6.32
C ARG A 64 -1.55 -7.86 5.83
N ALA A 65 -2.87 -7.67 5.80
CA ALA A 65 -3.81 -8.66 5.29
C ALA A 65 -3.57 -8.92 3.79
N LEU A 66 -3.35 -7.87 2.99
CA LEU A 66 -2.93 -8.00 1.60
C LEU A 66 -1.67 -8.86 1.46
N GLY A 67 -0.59 -8.50 2.18
CA GLY A 67 0.67 -9.23 2.09
C GLY A 67 0.56 -10.70 2.52
N ALA A 68 -0.20 -10.99 3.57
CA ALA A 68 -0.47 -12.35 4.00
C ALA A 68 -1.30 -13.14 2.95
N GLY A 69 -2.30 -12.50 2.35
CA GLY A 69 -3.13 -13.08 1.30
C GLY A 69 -2.31 -13.47 0.07
N GLU A 70 -1.42 -12.60 -0.37
CA GLU A 70 -0.51 -12.86 -1.51
C GLU A 70 0.44 -14.03 -1.23
N ALA A 71 0.93 -14.15 0.01
CA ALA A 71 1.73 -15.31 0.42
C ALA A 71 0.91 -16.60 0.39
N CYS A 72 -0.34 -16.57 0.85
CA CYS A 72 -1.24 -17.72 0.79
C CYS A 72 -1.60 -18.11 -0.65
N ALA A 73 -1.67 -17.14 -1.57
CA ALA A 73 -1.87 -17.39 -3.00
C ALA A 73 -0.61 -17.91 -3.71
N GLY A 74 0.55 -17.93 -3.04
CA GLY A 74 1.81 -18.39 -3.61
C GLY A 74 2.45 -17.41 -4.60
N HIS A 75 2.05 -16.13 -4.59
CA HIS A 75 2.64 -15.10 -5.45
C HIS A 75 4.04 -14.70 -4.97
N ASP A 76 4.95 -14.32 -5.87
CA ASP A 76 6.29 -13.87 -5.47
C ASP A 76 6.23 -12.52 -4.73
N VAL A 77 6.88 -12.45 -3.56
CA VAL A 77 7.04 -11.20 -2.77
C VAL A 77 7.61 -10.04 -3.59
N ARG A 78 8.47 -10.32 -4.56
CA ARG A 78 9.08 -9.30 -5.44
C ARG A 78 8.04 -8.67 -6.34
N HIS A 79 7.07 -9.45 -6.82
CA HIS A 79 5.94 -8.92 -7.59
C HIS A 79 5.07 -8.02 -6.70
N LEU A 80 4.72 -8.49 -5.49
CA LEU A 80 3.95 -7.70 -4.53
C LEU A 80 4.64 -6.37 -4.20
N GLU A 81 5.91 -6.42 -3.83
CA GLU A 81 6.68 -5.21 -3.50
C GLU A 81 6.75 -4.25 -4.70
N SER A 82 7.01 -4.77 -5.89
CA SER A 82 7.05 -3.96 -7.12
C SER A 82 5.70 -3.32 -7.45
N ALA A 83 4.60 -4.06 -7.27
CA ALA A 83 3.24 -3.55 -7.50
C ALA A 83 2.90 -2.45 -6.49
N LEU A 84 3.17 -2.66 -5.20
CA LEU A 84 2.94 -1.66 -4.16
C LEU A 84 3.77 -0.39 -4.37
N ARG A 85 5.06 -0.53 -4.73
CA ARG A 85 5.92 0.61 -5.05
C ARG A 85 5.45 1.35 -6.31
N THR A 86 4.94 0.63 -7.29
CA THR A 86 4.38 1.23 -8.51
C THR A 86 3.11 2.02 -8.19
N GLY A 87 2.19 1.46 -7.42
CA GLY A 87 0.99 2.19 -6.97
C GLY A 87 1.31 3.37 -6.05
N ALA A 88 2.28 3.22 -5.15
CA ALA A 88 2.74 4.32 -4.30
C ALA A 88 3.25 5.50 -5.14
N ARG A 89 4.04 5.27 -6.20
CA ARG A 89 4.49 6.35 -7.10
C ARG A 89 3.34 7.13 -7.73
N VAL A 90 2.27 6.44 -8.16
CA VAL A 90 1.05 7.09 -8.65
C VAL A 90 0.47 8.01 -7.58
N LEU A 91 0.31 7.49 -6.36
CA LEU A 91 -0.29 8.25 -5.27
C LEU A 91 0.60 9.42 -4.81
N VAL A 92 1.92 9.27 -4.79
CA VAL A 92 2.88 10.36 -4.54
C VAL A 92 2.72 11.46 -5.58
N ARG A 93 2.66 11.13 -6.88
CA ARG A 93 2.49 12.15 -7.94
C ARG A 93 1.14 12.86 -7.82
N ARG A 94 0.06 12.13 -7.53
CA ARG A 94 -1.28 12.69 -7.32
C ARG A 94 -1.33 13.58 -6.09
N THR A 95 -0.67 13.18 -5.01
CA THR A 95 -0.54 13.96 -3.78
C THR A 95 0.27 15.23 -4.01
N ALA A 96 1.42 15.15 -4.69
CA ALA A 96 2.23 16.30 -5.03
C ALA A 96 1.47 17.30 -5.93
N GLY A 97 0.76 16.79 -6.95
CA GLY A 97 -0.04 17.62 -7.85
C GLY A 97 -1.21 18.31 -7.15
N ALA A 98 -1.88 17.62 -6.22
CA ALA A 98 -2.92 18.22 -5.38
C ALA A 98 -2.35 19.24 -4.40
N ALA A 99 -1.26 18.89 -3.72
CA ALA A 99 -0.57 19.76 -2.77
C ALA A 99 -0.07 21.03 -3.44
N ALA A 100 0.56 20.96 -4.62
CA ALA A 100 1.04 22.14 -5.34
C ALA A 100 -0.08 23.12 -5.76
N ARG A 101 -1.32 22.62 -5.91
CA ARG A 101 -2.50 23.46 -6.20
C ARG A 101 -3.08 24.10 -4.96
N LEU A 102 -3.12 23.35 -3.85
CA LEU A 102 -3.74 23.78 -2.59
C LEU A 102 -2.78 24.59 -1.72
N TYR A 103 -1.50 24.29 -1.81
CA TYR A 103 -0.40 24.83 -1.03
C TYR A 103 0.72 25.17 -2.03
N PRO A 104 0.82 26.44 -2.50
CA PRO A 104 2.01 26.93 -3.19
C PRO A 104 3.27 26.52 -2.39
N PRO A 105 4.47 26.44 -2.99
CA PRO A 105 5.63 25.75 -2.41
C PRO A 105 6.14 26.42 -1.11
N THR A 106 5.46 26.11 -0.02
CA THR A 106 5.64 26.58 1.35
C THR A 106 5.96 25.39 2.24
N ALA A 107 6.15 25.66 3.54
CA ALA A 107 6.29 24.62 4.55
C ALA A 107 5.15 23.59 4.51
N GLU A 108 3.91 24.00 4.19
CA GLU A 108 2.78 23.07 4.12
C GLU A 108 2.95 22.01 3.03
N PHE A 109 3.46 22.38 1.85
CA PHE A 109 3.74 21.44 0.76
C PHE A 109 4.78 20.41 1.20
N ILE A 110 5.88 20.88 1.80
CA ILE A 110 6.97 20.02 2.29
C ILE A 110 6.45 19.00 3.29
N THR A 111 5.67 19.43 4.29
CA THR A 111 5.07 18.53 5.28
C THR A 111 4.15 17.47 4.66
N VAL A 112 3.38 17.83 3.62
CA VAL A 112 2.55 16.84 2.91
C VAL A 112 3.42 15.78 2.27
N MET A 113 4.49 16.19 1.58
CA MET A 113 5.35 15.24 0.88
C MET A 113 6.12 14.34 1.85
N GLU A 114 6.63 14.88 2.95
CA GLU A 114 7.27 14.08 4.03
C GLU A 114 6.29 13.06 4.63
N THR A 115 5.04 13.46 4.82
CA THR A 115 3.96 12.57 5.28
C THR A 115 3.72 11.45 4.28
N ALA A 116 3.60 11.77 2.99
CA ALA A 116 3.37 10.80 1.93
C ALA A 116 4.52 9.77 1.81
N PHE A 117 5.78 10.21 1.85
CA PHE A 117 6.94 9.29 1.77
C PHE A 117 7.07 8.38 3.01
N THR A 118 6.75 8.92 4.18
CA THR A 118 6.71 8.14 5.42
C THR A 118 5.58 7.09 5.36
N ALA A 119 4.40 7.50 4.87
CA ALA A 119 3.26 6.62 4.67
C ALA A 119 3.56 5.49 3.69
N GLU A 120 4.17 5.81 2.53
CA GLU A 120 4.62 4.81 1.55
C GLU A 120 5.47 3.73 2.23
N SER A 121 6.54 4.15 2.91
CA SER A 121 7.50 3.22 3.51
C SER A 121 6.85 2.32 4.55
N ALA A 122 5.95 2.87 5.37
CA ALA A 122 5.21 2.11 6.37
C ALA A 122 4.23 1.10 5.74
N ILE A 123 3.51 1.51 4.70
CA ILE A 123 2.53 0.66 3.99
C ILE A 123 3.22 -0.50 3.28
N VAL A 124 4.26 -0.23 2.49
CA VAL A 124 5.00 -1.26 1.75
C VAL A 124 5.67 -2.22 2.73
N GLY A 125 6.32 -1.70 3.76
CA GLY A 125 6.97 -2.51 4.80
C GLY A 125 5.98 -3.43 5.50
N ALA A 126 4.80 -2.93 5.86
CA ALA A 126 3.77 -3.73 6.54
C ALA A 126 3.28 -4.91 5.69
N ALA A 127 3.07 -4.70 4.38
CA ALA A 127 2.66 -5.76 3.47
C ALA A 127 3.77 -6.80 3.25
N VAL A 128 4.99 -6.36 2.95
CA VAL A 128 6.13 -7.26 2.69
C VAL A 128 6.50 -8.07 3.94
N ASP A 129 6.47 -7.46 5.13
CA ASP A 129 6.74 -8.17 6.38
C ASP A 129 5.65 -9.20 6.70
N ALA A 130 4.39 -8.87 6.45
CA ALA A 130 3.28 -9.81 6.65
C ALA A 130 3.36 -10.98 5.66
N TYR A 131 3.67 -10.70 4.39
CA TYR A 131 3.97 -11.72 3.40
C TYR A 131 5.06 -12.67 3.91
N ARG A 132 6.21 -12.12 4.33
CA ARG A 132 7.37 -12.91 4.78
C ARG A 132 7.04 -13.77 6.00
N ARG A 133 6.18 -13.29 6.90
CA ARG A 133 5.73 -14.07 8.06
C ARG A 133 4.79 -15.21 7.64
N ALA A 134 3.85 -14.95 6.73
CA ALA A 134 2.89 -15.94 6.25
C ALA A 134 3.54 -17.01 5.36
N ALA A 135 4.55 -16.64 4.57
CA ALA A 135 5.31 -17.55 3.71
C ALA A 135 6.29 -18.45 4.47
N ARG A 136 6.56 -18.19 5.76
CA ARG A 136 7.42 -19.08 6.55
C ARG A 136 6.72 -20.44 6.70
N PRO A 137 7.39 -21.55 6.33
CA PRO A 137 6.80 -22.86 6.50
C PRO A 137 6.52 -23.09 7.98
N ALA A 138 5.37 -23.69 8.31
CA ALA A 138 4.92 -24.01 9.66
C ALA A 138 5.77 -25.13 10.33
N VAL A 139 7.11 -25.07 10.20
CA VAL A 139 8.07 -26.09 10.64
C VAL A 139 8.04 -26.28 12.15
N ALA A 140 7.53 -25.31 12.93
CA ALA A 140 7.35 -25.45 14.36
C ALA A 140 6.12 -26.30 14.77
N ARG A 141 5.12 -26.49 13.91
CA ARG A 141 3.83 -27.11 14.31
C ARG A 141 3.74 -28.62 14.04
N ARG A 142 4.68 -29.19 13.28
CA ARG A 142 4.74 -30.64 12.99
C ARG A 142 5.92 -31.38 13.61
N LEU A 143 6.93 -30.68 14.14
CA LEU A 143 8.11 -31.33 14.74
C LEU A 143 7.97 -31.57 16.26
N TYR A 144 6.97 -31.01 16.92
CA TYR A 144 6.78 -31.18 18.37
C TYR A 144 6.21 -32.52 18.84
N PRO A 145 5.38 -33.29 18.08
CA PRO A 145 4.97 -34.62 18.54
C PRO A 145 6.02 -35.70 18.25
N LEU A 146 7.00 -35.44 17.38
CA LEU A 146 7.96 -36.46 16.89
C LEU A 146 9.31 -36.45 17.64
N LEU A 147 9.57 -35.43 18.45
CA LEU A 147 10.83 -35.30 19.23
C LEU A 147 10.63 -35.45 20.75
N SER A 148 9.42 -35.83 21.20
CA SER A 148 9.13 -36.13 22.61
C SER A 148 8.92 -37.63 22.87
N GLY A 149 9.36 -38.49 21.95
CA GLY A 149 9.30 -39.94 22.11
C GLY A 149 10.53 -40.61 21.50
N ASN A 150 11.63 -40.60 22.26
CA ASN A 150 12.61 -41.69 22.39
C ASN A 150 13.67 -41.32 23.43
#